data_AF-A0A498QVK5-F1
#
_entry.id   AF-A0A498QVK5-F1
#
_cell.length_a   1.000
_cell.length_b   1.000
_cell.length_c   1.000
_cell.angle_alpha   90.00
_cell.angle_beta   90.00
_cell.angle_gamma   90.00
#
_symmetry.space_group_name_H-M   'P 1'
#
loop_
_entity.id
_entity.type
_entity.pdbx_description
1 polymer ?
#
loop_
_entity_poly.entity_id
_entity_poly.type
_entity_poly.pdbx_seq_one_letter_code
_entity_poly.pdbx_strand_id
1 'polypeptide(L)'
;MSREQAAAGLKDVNKRIWEHNHIYKPFIESLPPSDPRRSDFHVETQLLNAEKQQYLDVLPQQHPPTNVIGPGGVNLPGVPPGVISDTPAKSGQGWIYSITPNQPGIDPRVVSIRVMEPTAQYPHGYLNYLNIMSQEVDLFTGRTMLSSDPFAHIPVPN
;
A
#
# COMPACT_ATOMS: atom_id res chain seq x y z
N MET A 1 13.26 -7.56 -13.57
CA MET A 1 12.50 -6.35 -13.18
C MET A 1 12.94 -5.93 -11.78
N SER A 2 13.22 -4.64 -11.55
CA SER A 2 13.51 -4.12 -10.21
C SER A 2 12.22 -3.94 -9.39
N ARG A 3 12.33 -3.81 -8.06
CA ARG A 3 11.17 -3.55 -7.19
C ARG A 3 10.47 -2.22 -7.50
N GLU A 4 11.24 -1.17 -7.82
CA GLU A 4 10.69 0.12 -8.25
C GLU A 4 9.94 -0.01 -9.58
N GLN A 5 10.49 -0.75 -10.55
CA GLN A 5 9.80 -1.06 -11.80
C GLN A 5 8.52 -1.87 -11.56
N ALA A 6 8.56 -2.85 -10.65
CA ALA A 6 7.38 -3.65 -10.29
C ALA A 6 6.29 -2.79 -9.62
N ALA A 7 6.68 -1.87 -8.73
CA ALA A 7 5.74 -0.93 -8.11
C ALA A 7 5.09 0.01 -9.14
N ALA A 8 5.87 0.53 -10.10
CA ALA A 8 5.35 1.35 -11.19
C ALA A 8 4.41 0.55 -12.11
N GLY A 9 4.80 -0.69 -12.46
CA GLY A 9 3.99 -1.60 -13.27
C GLY A 9 2.68 -2.00 -12.59
N LEU A 10 2.72 -2.28 -11.28
CA LEU A 10 1.51 -2.57 -10.49
C LEU A 10 0.53 -1.40 -10.52
N LYS A 11 1.02 -0.16 -10.39
CA LYS A 11 0.19 1.04 -10.48
C LYS A 11 -0.47 1.17 -11.86
N ASP A 12 0.30 0.92 -12.92
CA ASP A 12 -0.19 0.98 -14.29
C ASP A 12 -1.27 -0.10 -14.57
N VAL A 13 -0.99 -1.36 -14.24
CA VAL A 13 -1.95 -2.46 -14.49
C VAL A 13 -3.21 -2.31 -13.63
N ASN A 14 -3.11 -1.83 -12.39
CA ASN A 14 -4.29 -1.54 -11.57
C ASN A 14 -5.17 -0.46 -12.22
N LYS A 15 -4.57 0.57 -12.83
CA LYS A 15 -5.31 1.58 -13.60
C LYS A 15 -6.02 0.93 -14.80
N ARG A 16 -5.32 0.11 -15.58
CA ARG A 16 -5.93 -0.60 -16.72
C ARG A 16 -7.05 -1.54 -16.29
N ILE A 17 -6.88 -2.29 -15.19
CA ILE A 17 -7.95 -3.14 -14.61
C ILE A 17 -9.15 -2.28 -14.20
N TRP A 18 -8.91 -1.10 -13.62
CA TRP A 18 -10.00 -0.20 -13.26
C TRP A 18 -10.78 0.25 -14.51
N GLU A 19 -10.10 0.71 -15.56
CA GLU A 19 -10.71 1.10 -16.83
C GLU A 19 -11.47 -0.08 -17.45
N HIS A 20 -10.86 -1.27 -17.44
CA HIS A 20 -11.46 -2.51 -17.91
C HIS A 20 -12.81 -2.80 -17.25
N ASN A 21 -12.86 -2.70 -15.92
CA ASN A 21 -14.04 -3.04 -15.15
C ASN A 21 -15.10 -1.93 -15.08
N HIS A 22 -14.73 -0.66 -15.20
CA HIS A 22 -15.64 0.46 -14.99
C HIS A 22 -16.04 1.18 -16.29
N ILE A 23 -15.21 1.10 -17.34
CA ILE A 23 -15.46 1.75 -18.62
C ILE A 23 -15.91 0.73 -19.65
N TYR A 24 -15.15 -0.35 -19.85
CA TYR A 24 -15.44 -1.31 -20.93
C TYR A 24 -16.50 -2.33 -20.54
N LYS A 25 -16.45 -2.88 -19.33
CA LYS A 25 -17.39 -3.91 -18.87
C LYS A 25 -18.87 -3.56 -19.07
N PRO A 26 -19.37 -2.35 -18.72
CA PRO A 26 -20.79 -2.03 -18.91
C PRO A 26 -21.24 -2.12 -20.37
N PHE A 27 -20.39 -1.68 -21.31
CA PHE A 27 -20.66 -1.81 -22.73
C PHE A 27 -20.67 -3.29 -23.15
N ILE A 28 -19.67 -4.06 -22.75
CA ILE A 28 -19.56 -5.49 -23.10
C ILE A 28 -20.75 -6.29 -22.56
N GLU A 29 -21.24 -5.99 -21.36
CA GLU A 29 -22.39 -6.64 -20.75
C GLU A 29 -23.72 -6.32 -21.46
N SER A 30 -23.79 -5.20 -22.17
CA SER A 30 -24.96 -4.83 -23.00
C SER A 30 -25.06 -5.62 -24.31
N LEU A 31 -23.98 -6.28 -24.73
CA LEU A 31 -23.94 -7.06 -25.96
C LEU A 31 -24.64 -8.42 -25.80
N PRO A 32 -25.18 -9.01 -26.89
CA PRO A 32 -25.74 -10.36 -26.87
C PRO A 32 -24.75 -11.37 -26.28
N PRO A 33 -25.21 -12.38 -25.51
CA PRO A 33 -24.31 -13.38 -24.92
C PRO A 33 -23.41 -14.12 -25.93
N SER A 34 -23.83 -14.23 -27.18
CA SER A 34 -23.07 -14.86 -28.27
C SER A 34 -22.08 -13.92 -28.97
N ASP A 35 -22.00 -12.66 -28.57
CA ASP A 35 -21.08 -11.70 -29.19
C ASP A 35 -19.63 -12.05 -28.82
N PRO A 36 -18.72 -12.23 -29.79
CA PRO A 36 -17.34 -12.66 -29.54
C PRO A 36 -16.57 -11.71 -28.63
N ARG A 37 -16.92 -10.42 -28.61
CA ARG A 37 -16.27 -9.42 -27.76
C ARG A 37 -16.42 -9.72 -26.27
N ARG A 38 -17.45 -10.47 -25.87
CA ARG A 38 -17.61 -10.93 -24.48
C ARG A 38 -16.55 -11.96 -24.10
N SER A 39 -16.15 -12.82 -25.04
CA SER A 39 -15.08 -13.79 -24.83
C SER A 39 -13.72 -13.08 -24.78
N ASP A 40 -13.47 -12.16 -25.71
CA ASP A 40 -12.24 -11.36 -25.75
C ASP A 40 -12.04 -10.59 -24.44
N PHE A 41 -13.09 -9.94 -23.92
CA PHE A 41 -13.06 -9.25 -22.63
C PHE A 41 -12.66 -10.18 -21.46
N HIS A 42 -13.11 -11.43 -21.47
CA HIS A 42 -12.72 -12.40 -20.43
C HIS A 42 -11.24 -12.78 -20.55
N VAL A 43 -10.75 -13.00 -21.76
CA VAL A 43 -9.33 -13.26 -22.01
C VAL A 43 -8.47 -12.08 -21.56
N GLU A 44 -8.83 -10.85 -21.91
CA GLU A 44 -8.15 -9.65 -21.46
C GLU A 44 -8.13 -9.53 -19.93
N THR A 45 -9.24 -9.87 -19.28
CA THR A 45 -9.31 -9.91 -17.80
C THR A 45 -8.27 -10.86 -17.22
N GLN A 46 -8.13 -12.06 -17.81
CA GLN A 46 -7.14 -13.04 -17.37
C GLN A 46 -5.71 -12.53 -17.58
N LEU A 47 -5.44 -11.91 -18.73
CA LEU A 47 -4.12 -11.34 -19.05
C LEU A 47 -3.74 -10.22 -18.09
N LEU A 48 -4.65 -9.29 -17.80
CA LEU A 48 -4.42 -8.21 -16.85
C LEU A 48 -4.16 -8.73 -15.44
N ASN A 49 -4.89 -9.77 -15.00
CA ASN A 49 -4.66 -10.38 -13.70
C ASN A 49 -3.33 -11.15 -13.64
N ALA A 50 -2.95 -11.82 -14.72
CA ALA A 50 -1.66 -12.50 -14.81
C ALA A 50 -0.49 -11.49 -14.78
N GLU A 51 -0.61 -10.38 -15.50
CA GLU A 51 0.36 -9.28 -15.47
C GLU A 51 0.45 -8.67 -14.06
N LYS A 52 -0.69 -8.42 -13.40
CA LYS A 52 -0.70 -7.97 -12.00
C LYS A 52 0.06 -8.92 -11.08
N GLN A 53 -0.15 -10.23 -11.25
CA GLN A 53 0.53 -11.22 -10.43
C GLN A 53 2.05 -11.17 -10.61
N GLN A 54 2.55 -10.98 -11.85
CA GLN A 54 3.99 -10.85 -12.12
C GLN A 54 4.64 -9.69 -11.36
N TYR A 55 3.92 -8.58 -11.14
CA TYR A 55 4.42 -7.47 -10.33
C TYR A 55 4.38 -7.79 -8.83
N LEU A 56 3.30 -8.42 -8.35
CA LEU A 56 3.16 -8.81 -6.96
C LEU A 56 4.23 -9.82 -6.53
N ASP A 57 4.63 -10.73 -7.42
CA ASP A 57 5.66 -11.75 -7.16
C ASP A 57 7.05 -11.14 -6.92
N VAL A 58 7.29 -9.89 -7.34
CA VAL A 58 8.56 -9.17 -7.14
C VAL A 58 8.54 -8.29 -5.88
N LEU A 59 7.34 -7.89 -5.44
CA LEU A 59 7.16 -7.03 -4.27
C LEU A 59 7.21 -7.84 -2.96
N PRO A 60 7.58 -7.21 -1.84
CA PRO A 60 7.62 -7.91 -0.56
C PRO A 60 6.23 -8.39 -0.12
N GLN A 61 6.18 -9.51 0.60
CA GLN A 61 4.93 -9.99 1.21
C GLN A 61 4.49 -9.08 2.37
N GLN A 62 3.18 -9.02 2.60
CA GLN A 62 2.61 -8.11 3.59
C GLN A 62 2.46 -8.79 4.95
N HIS A 63 3.27 -8.37 5.92
CA HIS A 63 3.19 -8.82 7.32
C HIS A 63 3.28 -7.62 8.27
N PRO A 64 2.35 -6.66 8.18
CA PRO A 64 2.49 -5.44 8.93
C PRO A 64 2.24 -5.67 10.44
N PRO A 65 3.02 -5.02 11.32
CA PRO A 65 2.79 -5.08 12.76
C PRO A 65 1.48 -4.35 13.13
N THR A 66 0.74 -4.89 14.09
CA THR A 66 -0.50 -4.28 14.62
C THR A 66 -0.25 -3.31 15.77
N ASN A 67 0.94 -3.37 16.37
CA ASN A 67 1.45 -2.46 17.39
C ASN A 67 2.97 -2.37 17.26
N VAL A 68 3.54 -1.26 17.69
CA VAL A 68 5.00 -1.06 17.77
C VAL A 68 5.36 -0.29 19.04
N ILE A 69 6.61 -0.45 19.49
CA ILE A 69 7.15 0.32 20.61
C ILE A 69 7.86 1.55 20.04
N GLY A 70 7.28 2.72 20.29
CA GLY A 70 7.83 4.00 19.89
C GLY A 70 8.94 4.50 20.82
N PRO A 71 9.53 5.66 20.48
CA PRO A 71 10.50 6.35 21.32
C PRO A 71 10.03 6.52 22.77
N GLY A 72 10.91 6.23 23.74
CA GLY A 72 10.57 6.31 25.16
C GLY A 72 9.70 5.16 25.69
N GLY A 73 9.50 4.09 24.91
CA GLY A 73 8.75 2.91 25.34
C GLY A 73 7.23 3.04 25.21
N VAL A 74 6.76 4.05 24.47
CA VAL A 74 5.32 4.27 24.26
C VAL A 74 4.76 3.23 23.29
N ASN A 75 3.61 2.64 23.61
CA ASN A 75 2.90 1.77 22.69
C ASN A 75 2.21 2.62 21.62
N LEU A 76 2.52 2.34 20.36
CA LEU A 76 1.94 3.04 19.22
C LEU A 76 1.10 2.08 18.37
N PRO A 77 -0.02 2.56 17.80
CA PRO A 77 -0.87 1.74 16.93
C PRO A 77 -0.14 1.41 15.62
N GLY A 78 -0.13 0.13 15.26
CA GLY A 78 0.35 -0.33 13.95
C GLY A 78 -0.78 -0.39 12.93
N VAL A 79 -0.59 -1.20 11.88
CA VAL A 79 -1.62 -1.42 10.86
C VAL A 79 -2.77 -2.22 11.48
N PRO A 80 -4.04 -1.77 11.31
CA PRO A 80 -5.17 -2.54 11.83
C PRO A 80 -5.21 -3.97 11.26
N PRO A 81 -5.58 -4.98 12.08
CA PRO A 81 -5.64 -6.37 11.62
C PRO A 81 -6.51 -6.56 10.37
N GLY A 82 -6.01 -7.32 9.40
CA GLY A 82 -6.74 -7.63 8.16
C GLY A 82 -6.70 -6.55 7.08
N VAL A 83 -6.09 -5.38 7.34
CA VAL A 83 -5.88 -4.37 6.31
C VAL A 83 -4.75 -4.82 5.39
N ILE A 84 -5.06 -4.91 4.09
CA ILE A 84 -4.11 -5.19 3.02
C ILE A 84 -3.93 -3.92 2.19
N SER A 85 -2.70 -3.67 1.75
CA SER A 85 -2.35 -2.56 0.87
C SER A 85 -2.24 -3.03 -0.57
N ASP A 86 -2.66 -2.19 -1.52
CA ASP A 86 -2.34 -2.30 -2.95
C ASP A 86 -1.30 -1.24 -3.38
N THR A 87 -0.80 -0.47 -2.42
CA THR A 87 0.01 0.73 -2.63
C THR A 87 1.43 0.47 -2.11
N PRO A 88 2.36 0.04 -2.97
CA PRO A 88 3.74 -0.13 -2.57
C PRO A 88 4.38 1.22 -2.21
N ALA A 89 5.35 1.20 -1.30
CA ALA A 89 6.21 2.35 -1.07
C ALA A 89 6.94 2.73 -2.38
N LYS A 90 7.35 4.01 -2.51
CA LYS A 90 7.99 4.50 -3.75
C LYS A 90 9.21 3.69 -4.19
N SER A 91 9.98 3.17 -3.23
CA SER A 91 11.15 2.31 -3.51
C SER A 91 10.79 0.87 -3.91
N GLY A 92 9.52 0.47 -3.80
CA GLY A 92 9.07 -0.92 -3.88
C GLY A 92 9.50 -1.77 -2.68
N GLN A 93 10.01 -1.18 -1.60
CA GLN A 93 10.53 -1.87 -0.41
C GLN A 93 9.64 -1.67 0.81
N GLY A 94 8.36 -1.95 0.65
CA GLY A 94 7.37 -1.78 1.70
C GLY A 94 6.00 -1.42 1.13
N TRP A 95 5.07 -1.14 2.03
CA TRP A 95 3.66 -0.96 1.73
C TRP A 95 3.09 0.22 2.49
N ILE A 96 2.14 0.91 1.87
CA ILE A 96 1.41 2.04 2.46
C ILE A 96 -0.02 1.59 2.74
N TYR A 97 -0.37 1.49 4.01
CA TYR A 97 -1.68 1.07 4.47
C TYR A 97 -2.51 2.30 4.79
N SER A 98 -3.61 2.48 4.06
CA SER A 98 -4.58 3.52 4.40
C SER A 98 -5.27 3.16 5.71
N ILE A 99 -5.39 4.12 6.61
CA ILE A 99 -6.11 3.97 7.87
C ILE A 99 -7.26 4.98 7.93
N THR A 100 -8.28 4.65 8.72
CA THR A 100 -9.39 5.56 8.94
C THR A 100 -8.92 6.79 9.74
N PRO A 101 -9.22 8.02 9.29
CA PRO A 101 -8.97 9.20 10.10
C PRO A 101 -9.70 9.14 11.45
N ASN A 102 -9.16 9.82 12.46
CA ASN A 102 -9.71 9.91 13.82
C ASN A 102 -9.72 8.59 14.61
N GLN A 103 -8.78 7.68 14.36
CA GLN A 103 -8.55 6.57 15.28
C GLN A 103 -8.14 7.11 16.66
N PRO A 104 -8.68 6.56 17.77
CA PRO A 104 -8.28 6.98 19.11
C PRO A 104 -6.75 6.91 19.29
N GLY A 105 -6.16 8.02 19.74
CA GLY A 105 -4.70 8.13 19.91
C GLY A 105 -3.92 8.49 18.64
N ILE A 106 -4.60 8.77 17.52
CA ILE A 106 -4.02 9.19 16.24
C ILE A 106 -4.56 10.57 15.86
N ASP A 107 -3.68 11.51 15.54
CA ASP A 107 -4.07 12.83 15.02
C ASP A 107 -4.84 12.68 13.68
N PRO A 108 -5.94 13.42 13.46
CA PRO A 108 -6.76 13.32 12.26
C PRO A 108 -6.03 13.56 10.93
N ARG A 109 -4.86 14.20 10.95
CA ARG A 109 -4.03 14.44 9.76
C ARG A 109 -3.27 13.20 9.32
N VAL A 110 -3.13 12.19 10.18
CA VAL A 110 -2.56 10.90 9.82
C VAL A 110 -3.61 10.09 9.09
N VAL A 111 -3.29 9.68 7.87
CA VAL A 111 -4.23 8.93 7.02
C VAL A 111 -3.68 7.60 6.55
N SER A 112 -2.36 7.39 6.68
CA SER A 112 -1.74 6.14 6.30
C SER A 112 -0.59 5.76 7.23
N ILE A 113 -0.33 4.46 7.30
CA ILE A 113 0.83 3.87 7.94
C ILE A 113 1.69 3.24 6.86
N ARG A 114 2.96 3.61 6.77
CA ARG A 114 3.90 2.98 5.85
C ARG A 114 4.78 2.02 6.63
N VAL A 115 4.84 0.78 6.16
CA VAL A 115 5.68 -0.29 6.72
C VAL A 115 6.76 -0.61 5.69
N MET A 116 8.01 -0.51 6.10
CA MET A 116 9.18 -0.66 5.27
C MET A 116 9.92 -1.94 5.63
N GLU A 117 10.48 -2.59 4.62
CA GLU A 117 11.25 -3.82 4.75
C GLU A 117 12.49 -3.66 5.63
N PRO A 118 13.05 -4.77 6.15
CA PRO A 118 14.34 -4.80 6.80
C PRO A 118 15.46 -4.11 6.03
N THR A 119 16.29 -3.38 6.76
CA THR A 119 17.53 -2.76 6.27
C THR A 119 18.65 -3.00 7.28
N ALA A 120 19.89 -2.66 6.92
CA ALA A 120 21.01 -2.75 7.87
C ALA A 120 20.80 -1.90 9.13
N GLN A 121 20.10 -0.76 9.01
CA GLN A 121 19.76 0.12 10.14
C GLN A 121 18.54 -0.37 10.93
N TYR A 122 17.59 -1.03 10.25
CA TYR A 122 16.34 -1.52 10.83
C TYR A 122 16.19 -3.01 10.49
N PRO A 123 16.80 -3.94 11.26
CA PRO A 123 16.87 -5.36 10.90
C PRO A 123 15.51 -6.08 10.78
N HIS A 124 14.46 -5.51 11.35
CA HIS A 124 13.09 -6.03 11.30
C HIS A 124 12.14 -5.12 10.49
N GLY A 125 12.71 -4.10 9.83
CA GLY A 125 11.96 -3.05 9.19
C GLY A 125 11.57 -1.93 10.15
N TYR A 126 10.86 -0.95 9.62
CA TYR A 126 10.35 0.16 10.40
C TYR A 126 8.99 0.60 9.88
N LEU A 127 8.28 1.33 10.72
CA LEU A 127 7.00 1.93 10.43
C LEU A 127 7.12 3.45 10.56
N ASN A 128 6.33 4.17 9.77
CA ASN A 128 6.04 5.57 10.03
C ASN A 128 4.63 5.99 9.59
N TYR A 129 4.19 7.12 10.13
CA TYR A 129 2.86 7.69 9.91
C TYR A 129 2.92 8.75 8.82
N LEU A 130 1.95 8.72 7.91
CA LEU A 130 1.88 9.61 6.77
C LEU A 130 0.60 10.44 6.77
N ASN A 131 0.73 11.70 6.36
CA ASN A 131 -0.41 12.54 6.00
C ASN A 131 -0.88 12.29 4.56
N ILE A 132 -1.94 12.99 4.14
CA ILE A 132 -2.53 12.85 2.80
C ILE A 132 -1.58 13.24 1.65
N MET A 133 -0.54 14.02 1.96
CA MET A 133 0.51 14.39 1.02
C MET A 133 1.67 13.38 1.00
N SER A 134 1.51 12.22 1.66
CA SER A 134 2.53 11.19 1.85
C SER A 134 3.80 11.69 2.55
N GLN A 135 3.68 12.72 3.39
CA GLN A 135 4.77 13.21 4.22
C GLN A 135 4.76 12.54 5.57
N GLU A 136 5.95 12.29 6.12
CA GLU A 136 6.13 11.74 7.47
C GLU A 136 5.67 12.74 8.52
N VAL A 137 4.79 12.29 9.41
CA VAL A 137 4.19 13.12 10.46
C VAL A 137 4.23 12.44 11.81
N ASP A 138 4.27 13.27 12.85
CA ASP A 138 4.10 12.81 14.23
C ASP A 138 2.66 12.31 14.40
N LEU A 139 2.53 11.12 15.00
CA LEU A 139 1.27 10.44 15.26
C LEU A 139 0.29 11.29 16.08
N PHE A 140 0.78 12.02 17.08
CA PHE A 140 -0.05 12.66 18.10
C PHE A 140 -0.43 14.09 17.75
N THR A 141 0.38 14.75 16.93
CA THR A 141 0.23 16.17 16.57
C THR A 141 -0.07 16.39 15.09
N GLY A 142 0.12 15.38 14.26
CA GLY A 142 -0.05 15.44 12.80
C GLY A 142 0.91 16.40 12.10
N ARG A 143 1.96 16.86 12.81
CA ARG A 143 2.96 17.79 12.27
C ARG A 143 3.99 17.02 11.47
N THR A 144 4.40 17.59 10.34
CA THR A 144 5.50 17.05 9.54
C THR A 144 6.78 17.05 10.36
N MET A 145 7.54 15.96 10.25
CA MET A 145 8.78 15.75 11.00
C MET A 145 10.00 15.78 10.09
N LEU A 146 11.14 16.07 10.69
CA LEU A 146 12.44 15.85 10.05
C LEU A 146 12.79 14.36 10.13
N SER A 147 13.58 13.87 9.18
CA SER A 147 14.02 12.46 9.18
C SER A 147 14.85 12.07 10.42
N SER A 148 15.44 13.04 11.12
CA SER A 148 16.18 12.82 12.37
C SER A 148 15.30 12.71 13.61
N ASP A 149 14.00 12.99 13.48
CA ASP A 149 13.06 12.85 14.59
C ASP A 149 12.94 11.36 14.97
N PRO A 150 12.99 11.00 16.25
CA PRO A 150 12.89 9.60 16.67
C PRO A 150 11.54 8.95 16.29
N PHE A 151 10.48 9.72 16.05
CA PHE A 151 9.20 9.21 15.55
C PHE A 151 9.14 9.05 14.03
N ALA A 152 10.14 9.53 13.27
CA ALA A 152 10.18 9.42 11.81
C ALA A 152 10.40 7.99 11.31
N HIS A 153 11.08 7.16 12.11
CA HIS A 153 11.38 5.76 11.81
C HIS A 153 11.22 4.93 13.08
N ILE A 154 10.06 4.31 13.25
CA ILE A 154 9.76 3.49 14.43
C ILE A 154 10.12 2.03 14.12
N PRO A 155 11.14 1.44 14.77
CA PRO A 155 11.54 0.07 14.50
C PRO A 155 10.40 -0.91 14.76
N VAL A 156 10.24 -1.90 13.88
CA VAL A 156 9.31 -3.02 14.11
C VAL A 156 9.95 -3.97 15.13
N PRO A 157 9.21 -4.42 16.17
CA PRO A 157 9.72 -5.37 17.14
C PRO A 157 9.90 -6.77 16.52
N ASN A 158 10.75 -7.59 17.14
CA ASN A 158 11.00 -8.98 16.74
C ASN A 158 9.76 -9.87 16.87
#